data_AF-A0A2H1FFX9-F1
#
_entry.id   AF-A0A2H1FFX9-F1
#
_cell.length_a   1.000
_cell.length_b   1.000
_cell.length_c   1.000
_cell.angle_alpha   90.00
_cell.angle_beta   90.00
_cell.angle_gamma   90.00
#
_symmetry.space_group_name_H-M   'P 1'
#
loop_
_entity.id
_entity.type
_entity.pdbx_description
1 polymer ?
#
loop_
_entity_poly.entity_id
_entity_poly.type
_entity_poly.pdbx_seq_one_letter_code
_entity_poly.pdbx_strand_id
1 'polypeptide(L)'
;MNEIPYTHELETDQQVFKFITKKEIMTSKDLIHDISNLYDVIYHPPDMLTFDEKEELIEEKLTSLLISYGGLMGRMKENFPDKYETIKEIYSQITSLSQSRIRQRVVSHDRRMIAIEISRLASQAYEYVKAMEENTASSKSNQALKNAKKLREDLRSESIIMGDLLRECKTICRYLGISENNQWIDWEMNGYQGLFKTKGEAREKLPKYRLASMIFYNPFNRQLQLPHYINEIFGIAELEQPIAELEPLKKNGMMIHSSATLDELNKMLREKGSLNEDSFVSIASVPNNYIDRVINGVKNRIHEFLDEIILELEYGKIPEEIFSQIRREVDHKLTTLCPGAIEKLTITYEQLSLDKNPEIYSQVAATCRRVIKDVADVLYPPTTDVSHSENGKPIQLDDTKFKNRILEAMKLSIDSNTEKIFISSMFSYVDEFLSGIYRYASKGDHAKFNKTDATRCVVYTYLLLGDILHYYTVDKTNLEKIK
;
A
#
# COMPACT_ATOMS: atom_id res chain seq x y z
N MET A 1 -42.09 14.69 -13.37
CA MET A 1 -42.43 13.54 -12.51
C MET A 1 -41.09 12.92 -12.14
N ASN A 2 -40.82 12.82 -10.84
CA ASN A 2 -39.50 12.83 -10.22
C ASN A 2 -38.57 11.68 -10.67
N GLU A 3 -37.39 12.03 -11.19
CA GLU A 3 -36.24 11.14 -11.28
C GLU A 3 -35.39 11.33 -10.01
N ILE A 4 -35.14 10.23 -9.30
CA ILE A 4 -34.35 10.18 -8.07
C ILE A 4 -32.91 9.82 -8.47
N PRO A 5 -31.87 10.55 -8.04
CA PRO A 5 -30.47 10.21 -8.36
C PRO A 5 -29.89 9.26 -7.31
N TYR A 6 -29.55 8.03 -7.73
CA TYR A 6 -28.75 7.05 -6.97
C TYR A 6 -27.62 6.57 -7.90
N THR A 7 -26.50 7.31 -7.93
CA THR A 7 -25.33 6.98 -8.76
C THR A 7 -23.99 7.16 -8.03
N HIS A 8 -23.98 7.26 -6.69
CA HIS A 8 -22.80 7.71 -5.93
C HIS A 8 -22.01 6.67 -5.13
N GLU A 9 -22.26 5.38 -5.31
CA GLU A 9 -21.62 4.32 -4.49
C GLU A 9 -20.62 3.42 -5.24
N LEU A 10 -20.38 3.61 -6.55
CA LEU A 10 -19.73 2.57 -7.39
C LEU A 10 -18.29 2.85 -7.85
N GLU A 11 -17.79 4.07 -7.71
CA GLU A 11 -16.51 4.47 -8.32
C GLU A 11 -15.33 4.42 -7.30
N THR A 12 -15.64 4.46 -6.00
CA THR A 12 -14.70 4.29 -4.87
C THR A 12 -14.03 2.92 -4.77
N ASP A 13 -14.51 1.92 -5.51
CA ASP A 13 -14.11 0.52 -5.35
C ASP A 13 -12.99 0.03 -6.27
N GLN A 14 -12.73 0.71 -7.39
CA GLN A 14 -11.62 0.38 -8.28
C GLN A 14 -10.26 0.89 -7.76
N GLN A 15 -10.25 1.72 -6.71
CA GLN A 15 -9.10 2.51 -6.26
C GLN A 15 -8.18 1.82 -5.24
N VAL A 16 -8.62 0.76 -4.56
CA VAL A 16 -7.87 0.12 -3.45
C VAL A 16 -6.82 -0.91 -3.94
N PHE A 17 -6.57 -0.97 -5.25
CA PHE A 17 -5.92 -2.11 -5.92
C PHE A 17 -4.39 -2.27 -5.86
N LYS A 18 -3.65 -1.72 -4.90
CA LYS A 18 -2.17 -1.84 -4.92
C LYS A 18 -1.43 -2.41 -3.73
N PHE A 19 -2.07 -2.91 -2.68
CA PHE A 19 -1.35 -3.65 -1.64
C PHE A 19 -2.12 -4.88 -1.16
N ILE A 20 -1.37 -5.98 -0.98
CA ILE A 20 -1.69 -7.23 -0.23
C ILE A 20 -2.01 -8.49 -1.08
N THR A 21 -0.98 -9.34 -1.20
CA THR A 21 -0.84 -10.81 -1.47
C THR A 21 -1.68 -11.57 -2.53
N LYS A 22 -0.92 -12.15 -3.47
CA LYS A 22 -1.25 -12.73 -4.79
C LYS A 22 -2.16 -13.97 -4.90
N LYS A 23 -2.71 -14.54 -3.83
CA LYS A 23 -3.41 -15.85 -3.91
C LYS A 23 -4.92 -15.81 -3.60
N GLU A 24 -5.41 -14.72 -3.02
CA GLU A 24 -6.84 -14.50 -2.70
C GLU A 24 -7.50 -13.46 -3.64
N ILE A 25 -6.69 -12.68 -4.39
CA ILE A 25 -7.08 -11.54 -5.25
C ILE A 25 -7.82 -11.92 -6.54
N MET A 26 -7.68 -13.14 -7.05
CA MET A 26 -8.16 -13.46 -8.41
C MET A 26 -9.69 -13.32 -8.55
N THR A 27 -10.44 -13.40 -7.45
CA THR A 27 -11.89 -13.32 -7.39
C THR A 27 -12.50 -11.94 -7.36
N SER A 28 -11.83 -10.97 -6.72
CA SER A 28 -12.38 -9.61 -6.62
C SER A 28 -12.28 -8.86 -7.94
N LYS A 29 -11.25 -9.13 -8.74
CA LYS A 29 -11.08 -8.53 -10.06
C LYS A 29 -12.15 -8.93 -11.07
N ASP A 30 -12.49 -10.22 -11.14
CA ASP A 30 -13.52 -10.72 -12.04
C ASP A 30 -14.90 -10.16 -11.65
N LEU A 31 -15.20 -10.14 -10.35
CA LEU A 31 -16.44 -9.55 -9.83
C LEU A 31 -16.55 -8.05 -10.14
N ILE A 32 -15.49 -7.28 -9.92
CA ILE A 32 -15.46 -5.83 -10.19
C ILE A 32 -15.55 -5.55 -11.68
N HIS A 33 -14.86 -6.36 -12.50
CA HIS A 33 -14.96 -6.27 -13.95
C HIS A 33 -16.40 -6.54 -14.42
N ASP A 34 -17.06 -7.56 -13.88
CA ASP A 34 -18.44 -7.89 -14.24
C ASP A 34 -19.46 -6.85 -13.73
N ILE A 35 -19.27 -6.29 -12.52
CA ILE A 35 -20.09 -5.17 -12.00
C ILE A 35 -19.94 -3.95 -12.92
N SER A 36 -18.70 -3.56 -13.24
CA SER A 36 -18.41 -2.42 -14.11
C SER A 36 -19.00 -2.61 -15.51
N ASN A 37 -18.82 -3.79 -16.11
CA ASN A 37 -19.36 -4.10 -17.42
C ASN A 37 -20.89 -4.06 -17.44
N LEU A 38 -21.55 -4.60 -16.41
CA LEU A 38 -23.02 -4.55 -16.31
C LEU A 38 -23.50 -3.11 -16.15
N TYR A 39 -22.81 -2.31 -15.35
CA TYR A 39 -23.11 -0.90 -15.14
C TYR A 39 -22.98 -0.10 -16.45
N ASP A 40 -21.86 -0.24 -17.17
CA ASP A 40 -21.63 0.41 -18.46
C ASP A 40 -22.74 0.09 -19.46
N VAL A 41 -23.18 -1.17 -19.53
CA VAL A 41 -24.27 -1.56 -20.43
C VAL A 41 -25.61 -0.94 -20.01
N ILE A 42 -25.87 -0.77 -18.71
CA ILE A 42 -27.14 -0.20 -18.20
C ILE A 42 -27.19 1.32 -18.42
N TYR A 43 -26.10 2.04 -18.18
CA TYR A 43 -26.07 3.50 -18.15
C TYR A 43 -25.51 4.13 -19.43
N HIS A 44 -24.63 3.42 -20.14
CA HIS A 44 -24.01 3.82 -21.39
C HIS A 44 -24.19 2.76 -22.48
N PRO A 45 -25.44 2.34 -22.79
CA PRO A 45 -25.67 1.30 -23.76
C PRO A 45 -25.16 1.73 -25.15
N PRO A 46 -24.49 0.85 -25.91
CA PRO A 46 -23.95 1.19 -27.22
C PRO A 46 -25.00 1.79 -28.15
N ASP A 47 -24.69 2.93 -28.78
CA ASP A 47 -25.65 3.69 -29.60
C ASP A 47 -26.15 2.92 -30.82
N MET A 48 -25.37 1.93 -31.30
CA MET A 48 -25.70 1.14 -32.50
C MET A 48 -26.63 -0.06 -32.24
N LEU A 49 -26.96 -0.37 -30.98
CA LEU A 49 -27.80 -1.54 -30.66
C LEU A 49 -29.28 -1.16 -30.64
N THR A 50 -30.11 -2.06 -31.18
CA THR A 50 -31.56 -2.02 -31.01
C THR A 50 -31.95 -2.26 -29.56
N PHE A 51 -33.22 -1.98 -29.24
CA PHE A 51 -33.74 -2.15 -27.89
C PHE A 51 -33.61 -3.60 -27.39
N ASP A 52 -33.96 -4.57 -28.24
CA ASP A 52 -33.91 -6.00 -27.89
C ASP A 52 -32.46 -6.50 -27.75
N GLU A 53 -31.53 -5.99 -28.56
CA GLU A 53 -30.09 -6.33 -28.45
C GLU A 53 -29.44 -5.76 -27.17
N LYS A 54 -29.89 -4.58 -26.71
CA LYS A 54 -29.44 -4.00 -25.43
C LYS A 54 -29.91 -4.85 -24.24
N GLU A 55 -31.13 -5.36 -24.32
CA GLU A 55 -31.72 -6.25 -23.31
C GLU A 55 -30.99 -7.60 -23.23
N GLU A 56 -30.66 -8.19 -24.39
CA GLU A 56 -29.90 -9.44 -24.45
C GLU A 56 -28.48 -9.28 -23.88
N LEU A 57 -27.84 -8.14 -24.14
CA LEU A 57 -26.53 -7.81 -23.58
C LEU A 57 -26.56 -7.64 -22.05
N ILE A 58 -27.64 -7.06 -21.50
CA ILE A 58 -27.83 -6.95 -20.04
C ILE A 58 -27.97 -8.33 -19.40
N GLU A 59 -28.73 -9.25 -20.01
CA GLU A 59 -28.88 -10.63 -19.51
C GLU A 59 -27.55 -11.40 -19.53
N GLU A 60 -26.74 -11.22 -20.57
CA GLU A 60 -25.40 -11.81 -20.67
C GLU A 60 -24.49 -11.33 -19.52
N LYS A 61 -24.46 -10.02 -19.25
CA LYS A 61 -23.62 -9.45 -18.19
C LYS A 61 -24.10 -9.80 -16.78
N LEU A 62 -25.42 -9.87 -16.57
CA LEU A 62 -26.00 -10.39 -15.33
C LEU A 62 -25.61 -11.84 -15.05
N THR A 63 -25.56 -12.66 -16.09
CA THR A 63 -25.15 -14.07 -15.98
C THR A 63 -23.68 -14.19 -15.60
N SER A 64 -22.80 -13.38 -16.21
CA SER A 64 -21.38 -13.30 -15.84
C SER A 64 -21.21 -12.90 -14.37
N LEU A 65 -21.91 -11.85 -13.94
CA LEU A 65 -21.88 -11.35 -12.57
C LEU A 65 -22.30 -12.43 -11.55
N LEU A 66 -23.37 -13.18 -11.83
CA LEU A 66 -23.83 -14.28 -10.95
C LEU A 66 -22.82 -15.41 -10.83
N ILE A 67 -22.09 -15.73 -11.90
CA ILE A 67 -21.04 -16.75 -11.91
C ILE A 67 -19.86 -16.30 -11.04
N SER A 68 -19.39 -15.07 -11.25
CA SER A 68 -18.29 -14.47 -10.47
C SER A 68 -18.64 -14.38 -8.99
N TYR A 69 -19.87 -13.96 -8.67
CA TYR A 69 -20.37 -13.91 -7.30
C TYR A 69 -20.50 -15.31 -6.67
N GLY A 70 -21.01 -16.31 -7.40
CA GLY A 70 -21.07 -17.70 -6.95
C GLY A 70 -19.68 -18.28 -6.64
N GLY A 71 -18.68 -17.94 -7.47
CA GLY A 71 -17.28 -18.31 -7.26
C GLY A 71 -16.64 -17.65 -6.04
N LEU A 72 -17.03 -16.42 -5.70
CA LEU A 72 -16.64 -15.75 -4.45
C LEU A 72 -17.26 -16.45 -3.24
N MET A 73 -18.56 -16.76 -3.31
CA MET A 73 -19.32 -17.40 -2.24
C MET A 73 -18.78 -18.78 -1.85
N GLY A 74 -18.40 -19.60 -2.84
CA GLY A 74 -17.78 -20.91 -2.58
C GLY A 74 -16.51 -20.82 -1.73
N ARG A 75 -15.65 -19.83 -2.03
CA ARG A 75 -14.39 -19.62 -1.31
C ARG A 75 -14.57 -18.92 0.04
N MET A 76 -15.53 -18.01 0.15
CA MET A 76 -15.90 -17.39 1.43
C MET A 76 -16.39 -18.43 2.43
N LYS A 77 -17.14 -19.43 1.96
CA LYS A 77 -17.57 -20.57 2.80
C LYS A 77 -16.40 -21.40 3.31
N GLU A 78 -15.36 -21.58 2.51
CA GLU A 78 -14.16 -22.36 2.87
C GLU A 78 -13.24 -21.61 3.84
N ASN A 79 -13.03 -20.31 3.62
CA ASN A 79 -12.03 -19.54 4.36
C ASN A 79 -12.58 -18.74 5.54
N PHE A 80 -13.87 -18.36 5.51
CA PHE A 80 -14.48 -17.45 6.49
C PHE A 80 -15.90 -17.88 6.91
N PRO A 81 -16.07 -19.09 7.49
CA PRO A 81 -17.38 -19.69 7.77
C PRO A 81 -18.25 -18.87 8.74
N ASP A 82 -17.66 -18.20 9.74
CA ASP A 82 -18.39 -17.40 10.73
C ASP A 82 -18.98 -16.11 10.17
N LYS A 83 -18.46 -15.66 9.02
CA LYS A 83 -18.80 -14.39 8.35
C LYS A 83 -19.60 -14.62 7.07
N TYR A 84 -19.75 -15.88 6.67
CA TYR A 84 -20.44 -16.34 5.46
C TYR A 84 -21.94 -16.02 5.49
N GLU A 85 -22.59 -16.11 6.66
CA GLU A 85 -24.06 -15.97 6.75
C GLU A 85 -24.57 -14.57 6.35
N THR A 86 -23.82 -13.50 6.65
CA THR A 86 -24.19 -12.12 6.27
C THR A 86 -24.16 -11.92 4.75
N ILE A 87 -23.15 -12.47 4.06
CA ILE A 87 -22.97 -12.30 2.60
C ILE A 87 -23.88 -13.27 1.84
N LYS A 88 -24.17 -14.44 2.42
CA LYS A 88 -25.13 -15.41 1.90
C LYS A 88 -26.55 -14.87 1.79
N GLU A 89 -26.96 -13.99 2.70
CA GLU A 89 -28.25 -13.32 2.62
C GLU A 89 -28.35 -12.40 1.39
N ILE A 90 -27.30 -11.61 1.13
CA ILE A 90 -27.19 -10.76 -0.06
C ILE A 90 -27.18 -11.61 -1.34
N TYR A 91 -26.42 -12.71 -1.36
CA TYR A 91 -26.40 -13.66 -2.49
C TYR A 91 -27.78 -14.26 -2.77
N SER A 92 -28.51 -14.65 -1.71
CA SER A 92 -29.85 -15.20 -1.83
C SER A 92 -30.81 -14.16 -2.42
N GLN A 93 -30.69 -12.88 -2.04
CA GLN A 93 -31.47 -11.79 -2.61
C GLN A 93 -31.16 -11.62 -4.11
N ILE A 94 -29.88 -11.53 -4.49
CA ILE A 94 -29.43 -11.41 -5.88
C ILE A 94 -29.94 -12.59 -6.73
N THR A 95 -29.82 -13.81 -6.21
CA THR A 95 -30.25 -15.04 -6.89
C THR A 95 -31.78 -15.13 -7.00
N SER A 96 -32.51 -14.69 -5.98
CA SER A 96 -33.97 -14.65 -6.03
C SER A 96 -34.48 -13.62 -7.04
N LEU A 97 -33.84 -12.44 -7.11
CA LEU A 97 -34.17 -11.39 -8.05
C LEU A 97 -33.92 -11.83 -9.49
N SER A 98 -32.78 -12.49 -9.76
CA SER A 98 -32.48 -13.04 -11.09
C SER A 98 -33.42 -14.20 -11.49
N GLN A 99 -33.69 -15.13 -10.58
CA GLN A 99 -34.55 -16.30 -10.85
C GLN A 99 -36.04 -15.96 -10.97
N SER A 100 -36.54 -14.95 -10.23
CA SER A 100 -37.96 -14.54 -10.26
C SER A 100 -38.43 -14.13 -11.66
N ARG A 101 -37.52 -13.71 -12.54
CA ARG A 101 -37.86 -13.16 -13.86
C ARG A 101 -37.36 -13.92 -15.07
N ILE A 102 -36.35 -14.79 -14.96
CA ILE A 102 -36.11 -15.81 -16.01
C ILE A 102 -37.41 -16.61 -16.30
N ARG A 103 -38.32 -16.70 -15.31
CA ARG A 103 -39.62 -17.36 -15.44
C ARG A 103 -40.80 -16.48 -15.87
N GLN A 104 -40.67 -15.14 -15.89
CA GLN A 104 -41.78 -14.23 -16.23
C GLN A 104 -41.33 -13.19 -17.27
N ARG A 105 -41.98 -13.15 -18.44
CA ARG A 105 -41.80 -12.11 -19.47
C ARG A 105 -42.32 -10.75 -18.96
N VAL A 106 -41.59 -10.11 -18.07
CA VAL A 106 -41.91 -8.77 -17.55
C VAL A 106 -41.37 -7.72 -18.52
N VAL A 107 -42.09 -6.59 -18.61
CA VAL A 107 -41.80 -5.41 -19.45
C VAL A 107 -40.38 -4.91 -19.22
N SER A 108 -39.75 -4.38 -20.26
CA SER A 108 -38.33 -3.99 -20.28
C SER A 108 -37.90 -2.93 -19.24
N HIS A 109 -38.78 -1.98 -18.89
CA HIS A 109 -38.51 -1.00 -17.83
C HIS A 109 -38.18 -1.66 -16.47
N ASP A 110 -38.84 -2.80 -16.23
CA ASP A 110 -38.74 -3.55 -15.00
C ASP A 110 -37.39 -4.27 -14.89
N ARG A 111 -36.82 -4.72 -16.01
CA ARG A 111 -35.53 -5.44 -16.08
C ARG A 111 -34.36 -4.53 -15.77
N ARG A 112 -34.39 -3.30 -16.27
CA ARG A 112 -33.38 -2.27 -15.95
C ARG A 112 -33.35 -1.94 -14.45
N MET A 113 -34.52 -1.82 -13.80
CA MET A 113 -34.61 -1.60 -12.35
C MET A 113 -34.02 -2.74 -11.52
N ILE A 114 -34.19 -3.99 -11.96
CA ILE A 114 -33.58 -5.15 -11.29
C ILE A 114 -32.06 -5.19 -11.49
N ALA A 115 -31.59 -4.85 -12.69
CA ALA A 115 -30.15 -4.81 -12.96
C ALA A 115 -29.45 -3.75 -12.09
N ILE A 116 -30.11 -2.61 -11.86
CA ILE A 116 -29.67 -1.58 -10.90
C ILE A 116 -29.61 -2.13 -9.47
N GLU A 117 -30.65 -2.82 -9.01
CA GLU A 117 -30.69 -3.36 -7.64
C GLU A 117 -29.68 -4.49 -7.42
N ILE A 118 -29.47 -5.36 -8.41
CA ILE A 118 -28.44 -6.42 -8.36
C ILE A 118 -27.04 -5.80 -8.31
N SER A 119 -26.79 -4.75 -9.11
CA SER A 119 -25.51 -4.03 -9.08
C SER A 119 -25.26 -3.40 -7.70
N ARG A 120 -26.27 -2.74 -7.13
CA ARG A 120 -26.20 -2.15 -5.78
C ARG A 120 -25.86 -3.19 -4.70
N LEU A 121 -26.55 -4.34 -4.71
CA LEU A 121 -26.29 -5.43 -3.78
C LEU A 121 -24.91 -6.07 -3.97
N ALA A 122 -24.42 -6.14 -5.21
CA ALA A 122 -23.09 -6.66 -5.51
C ALA A 122 -21.97 -5.74 -4.97
N SER A 123 -22.10 -4.42 -5.15
CA SER A 123 -21.18 -3.42 -4.58
C SER A 123 -21.17 -3.46 -3.06
N GLN A 124 -22.34 -3.55 -2.42
CA GLN A 124 -22.45 -3.64 -0.96
C GLN A 124 -21.70 -4.87 -0.39
N ALA A 125 -21.79 -6.01 -1.07
CA ALA A 125 -21.07 -7.22 -0.66
C ALA A 125 -19.56 -7.10 -0.84
N TYR A 126 -19.10 -6.42 -1.89
CA TYR A 126 -17.69 -6.15 -2.11
C TYR A 126 -17.10 -5.27 -1.01
N GLU A 127 -17.73 -4.13 -0.68
CA GLU A 127 -17.25 -3.23 0.38
C GLU A 127 -17.18 -3.95 1.74
N TYR A 128 -18.13 -4.85 2.00
CA TYR A 128 -18.09 -5.67 3.22
C TYR A 128 -16.89 -6.64 3.24
N VAL A 129 -16.58 -7.31 2.12
CA VAL A 129 -15.43 -8.20 2.00
C VAL A 129 -14.12 -7.42 2.12
N LYS A 130 -14.01 -6.27 1.45
CA LYS A 130 -12.87 -5.35 1.50
C LYS A 130 -12.59 -4.84 2.91
N ALA A 131 -13.62 -4.36 3.61
CA ALA A 131 -13.51 -3.97 5.01
C ALA A 131 -13.09 -5.13 5.93
N MET A 132 -13.48 -6.37 5.61
CA MET A 132 -13.02 -7.56 6.34
C MET A 132 -11.55 -7.90 6.08
N GLU A 133 -11.09 -7.78 4.83
CA GLU A 133 -9.70 -7.97 4.44
C GLU A 133 -8.79 -6.93 5.10
N GLU A 134 -9.19 -5.66 5.08
CA GLU A 134 -8.48 -4.54 5.72
C GLU A 134 -8.35 -4.74 7.25
N ASN A 135 -9.44 -5.15 7.91
CA ASN A 135 -9.41 -5.48 9.34
C ASN A 135 -8.48 -6.65 9.66
N THR A 136 -8.45 -7.66 8.80
CA THR A 136 -7.58 -8.84 8.97
C THR A 136 -6.12 -8.48 8.72
N ALA A 137 -5.83 -7.66 7.71
CA ALA A 137 -4.49 -7.13 7.43
C ALA A 137 -3.99 -6.25 8.58
N SER A 138 -4.84 -5.36 9.10
CA SER A 138 -4.54 -4.54 10.29
C SER A 138 -4.23 -5.41 11.52
N SER A 139 -4.99 -6.47 11.75
CA SER A 139 -4.73 -7.45 12.81
C SER A 139 -3.37 -8.15 12.66
N LYS A 140 -3.03 -8.61 11.44
CA LYS A 140 -1.73 -9.25 11.14
C LYS A 140 -0.56 -8.29 11.32
N SER A 141 -0.67 -7.04 10.86
CA SER A 141 0.34 -6.00 11.06
C SER A 141 0.56 -5.70 12.55
N ASN A 142 -0.51 -5.60 13.34
CA ASN A 142 -0.40 -5.38 14.78
C ASN A 142 0.30 -6.54 15.50
N GLN A 143 -0.02 -7.78 15.11
CA GLN A 143 0.66 -8.96 15.64
C GLN A 143 2.14 -9.02 15.25
N ALA A 144 2.46 -8.68 14.00
CA ALA A 144 3.83 -8.60 13.51
C ALA A 144 4.64 -7.54 14.28
N LEU A 145 4.07 -6.36 14.52
CA LEU A 145 4.70 -5.30 15.30
C LEU A 145 4.98 -5.74 16.74
N LYS A 146 3.99 -6.36 17.40
CA LYS A 146 4.14 -6.89 18.76
C LYS A 146 5.27 -7.92 18.83
N ASN A 147 5.32 -8.85 17.88
CA ASN A 147 6.36 -9.86 17.81
C ASN A 147 7.73 -9.23 17.54
N ALA A 148 7.83 -8.26 16.62
CA ALA A 148 9.08 -7.59 16.27
C ALA A 148 9.68 -6.84 17.47
N LYS A 149 8.86 -6.09 18.23
CA LYS A 149 9.30 -5.39 19.44
C LYS A 149 9.82 -6.35 20.51
N LYS A 150 9.07 -7.42 20.77
CA LYS A 150 9.49 -8.45 21.73
C LYS A 150 10.83 -9.07 21.31
N LEU A 151 10.95 -9.46 20.03
CA LEU A 151 12.16 -10.08 19.51
C LEU A 151 13.38 -9.14 19.59
N ARG A 152 13.17 -7.84 19.37
CA ARG A 152 14.20 -6.79 19.52
C ARG A 152 14.69 -6.67 20.97
N GLU A 153 13.81 -6.81 21.95
CA GLU A 153 14.19 -6.86 23.36
C GLU A 153 14.96 -8.15 23.67
N ASP A 154 14.46 -9.30 23.19
CA ASP A 154 15.08 -10.60 23.38
C ASP A 154 16.54 -10.58 22.88
N LEU A 155 16.82 -10.02 21.70
CA LEU A 155 18.17 -9.89 21.12
C LEU A 155 19.22 -9.24 22.05
N ARG A 156 18.82 -8.50 23.08
CA ARG A 156 19.75 -7.93 24.07
C ARG A 156 20.30 -8.99 25.04
N SER A 157 19.66 -10.15 25.15
CA SER A 157 20.12 -11.26 25.96
C SER A 157 21.32 -11.97 25.32
N GLU A 158 22.28 -12.38 26.15
CA GLU A 158 23.46 -13.15 25.73
C GLU A 158 23.17 -14.64 25.49
N SER A 159 22.02 -15.16 25.95
CA SER A 159 21.73 -16.60 25.98
C SER A 159 20.91 -17.12 24.78
N ILE A 160 20.78 -16.35 23.72
CA ILE A 160 19.83 -16.65 22.64
C ILE A 160 20.46 -17.41 21.48
N ILE A 161 19.74 -18.43 21.02
CA ILE A 161 20.04 -19.23 19.84
C ILE A 161 19.56 -18.47 18.59
N MET A 162 20.48 -18.13 17.68
CA MET A 162 20.20 -17.37 16.46
C MET A 162 19.18 -18.07 15.56
N GLY A 163 19.20 -19.41 15.53
CA GLY A 163 18.23 -20.20 14.77
C GLY A 163 16.77 -19.94 15.18
N ASP A 164 16.50 -19.72 16.47
CA ASP A 164 15.15 -19.42 16.95
C ASP A 164 14.73 -17.99 16.61
N LEU A 165 15.66 -17.02 16.70
CA LEU A 165 15.42 -15.65 16.27
C LEU A 165 15.05 -15.57 14.79
N LEU A 166 15.80 -16.28 13.93
CA LEU A 166 15.54 -16.31 12.49
C LEU A 166 14.18 -16.93 12.16
N ARG A 167 13.73 -17.95 12.91
CA ARG A 167 12.38 -18.51 12.75
C ARG A 167 11.29 -17.50 13.09
N GLU A 168 11.47 -16.73 14.15
CA GLU A 168 10.54 -15.66 14.52
C GLU A 168 10.54 -14.54 13.47
N CYS A 169 11.70 -14.13 12.96
CA CYS A 169 11.79 -13.20 11.81
C CYS A 169 11.03 -13.75 10.60
N LYS A 170 11.18 -15.04 10.28
CA LYS A 170 10.43 -15.70 9.20
C LYS A 170 8.92 -15.72 9.47
N THR A 171 8.47 -15.81 10.72
CA THR A 171 7.05 -15.66 11.09
C THR A 171 6.57 -14.24 10.82
N ILE A 172 7.34 -13.22 11.19
CA ILE A 172 7.04 -11.81 10.88
C ILE A 172 6.93 -11.60 9.37
N CYS A 173 7.88 -12.12 8.58
CA CYS A 173 7.83 -12.03 7.12
C CYS A 173 6.59 -12.71 6.52
N ARG A 174 6.09 -13.79 7.14
CA ARG A 174 4.85 -14.46 6.72
C ARG A 174 3.61 -13.63 7.03
N TYR A 175 3.54 -13.00 8.20
CA TYR A 175 2.42 -12.11 8.53
C TYR A 175 2.33 -10.89 7.60
N LEU A 176 3.48 -10.37 7.17
CA LEU A 176 3.57 -9.19 6.33
C LEU A 176 3.59 -9.49 4.82
N GLY A 177 3.70 -10.77 4.42
CA GLY A 177 3.77 -11.16 3.01
C GLY A 177 5.08 -10.77 2.30
N ILE A 178 6.15 -10.51 3.05
CA ILE A 178 7.45 -10.02 2.56
C ILE A 178 8.54 -11.11 2.52
N SER A 179 8.15 -12.38 2.50
CA SER A 179 9.09 -13.51 2.59
C SER A 179 10.06 -13.56 1.40
N GLU A 180 9.60 -13.24 0.18
CA GLU A 180 10.45 -13.22 -1.02
C GLU A 180 11.55 -12.14 -0.96
N ASN A 181 11.26 -11.01 -0.31
CA ASN A 181 12.23 -9.91 -0.16
C ASN A 181 13.28 -10.20 0.92
N ASN A 182 13.07 -11.23 1.75
CA ASN A 182 13.88 -11.53 2.93
C ASN A 182 14.47 -12.95 2.88
N GLN A 183 14.81 -13.44 1.68
CA GLN A 183 15.41 -14.77 1.45
C GLN A 183 16.71 -15.00 2.23
N TRP A 184 17.40 -13.94 2.62
CA TRP A 184 18.59 -14.04 3.46
C TRP A 184 18.34 -14.78 4.78
N ILE A 185 17.13 -14.66 5.36
CA ILE A 185 16.76 -15.38 6.58
C ILE A 185 16.81 -16.89 6.33
N ASP A 186 16.29 -17.34 5.19
CA ASP A 186 16.31 -18.74 4.79
C ASP A 186 17.74 -19.22 4.50
N TRP A 187 18.59 -18.38 3.92
CA TRP A 187 20.00 -18.73 3.69
C TRP A 187 20.81 -18.81 4.99
N GLU A 188 20.56 -17.93 5.95
CA GLU A 188 21.21 -18.01 7.27
C GLU A 188 20.78 -19.29 8.03
N MET A 189 19.50 -19.69 7.90
CA MET A 189 18.96 -20.88 8.53
C MET A 189 19.38 -22.19 7.88
N ASN A 190 19.42 -22.26 6.55
CA ASN A 190 19.64 -23.51 5.81
C ASN A 190 21.04 -23.61 5.19
N GLY A 191 21.84 -22.55 5.29
CA GLY A 191 23.13 -22.45 4.62
C GLY A 191 23.02 -21.91 3.20
N TYR A 192 24.19 -21.65 2.62
CA TYR A 192 24.39 -21.06 1.30
C TYR A 192 24.82 -22.08 0.24
N GLN A 193 24.91 -23.36 0.62
CA GLN A 193 25.41 -24.42 -0.25
C GLN A 193 24.56 -24.53 -1.53
N GLY A 194 25.23 -24.58 -2.67
CA GLY A 194 24.59 -24.70 -3.98
C GLY A 194 23.95 -23.42 -4.52
N LEU A 195 23.98 -22.29 -3.78
CA LEU A 195 23.55 -20.99 -4.28
C LEU A 195 24.54 -20.39 -5.29
N PHE A 196 25.82 -20.78 -5.21
CA PHE A 196 26.89 -20.25 -6.04
C PHE A 196 27.55 -21.38 -6.84
N LYS A 197 27.88 -21.10 -8.10
CA LYS A 197 28.49 -22.11 -8.99
C LYS A 197 29.98 -22.25 -8.79
N THR A 198 30.63 -21.19 -8.29
CA THR A 198 32.09 -21.13 -8.12
C THR A 198 32.45 -20.47 -6.79
N LYS A 199 33.64 -20.77 -6.26
CA LYS A 199 34.18 -20.07 -5.07
C LYS A 199 34.34 -18.57 -5.30
N GLY A 200 34.68 -18.16 -6.52
CA GLY A 200 34.79 -16.73 -6.87
C GLY A 200 33.44 -16.01 -6.73
N GLU A 201 32.37 -16.62 -7.23
CA GLU A 201 31.00 -16.08 -7.09
C GLU A 201 30.56 -16.05 -5.62
N ALA A 202 30.87 -17.09 -4.84
CA ALA A 202 30.57 -17.14 -3.41
C ALA A 202 31.28 -16.01 -2.65
N ARG A 203 32.55 -15.73 -2.93
CA ARG A 203 33.31 -14.62 -2.31
C ARG A 203 32.72 -13.25 -2.60
N GLU A 204 32.12 -13.06 -3.77
CA GLU A 204 31.50 -11.80 -4.15
C GLU A 204 30.12 -11.62 -3.50
N LYS A 205 29.32 -12.69 -3.46
CA LYS A 205 27.89 -12.63 -3.08
C LYS A 205 27.60 -12.96 -1.62
N LEU A 206 28.48 -13.68 -0.94
CA LEU A 206 28.31 -13.96 0.48
C LEU A 206 28.39 -12.65 1.30
N PRO A 207 27.64 -12.56 2.40
CA PRO A 207 27.85 -11.49 3.36
C PRO A 207 29.31 -11.46 3.82
N LYS A 208 29.92 -10.28 3.90
CA LYS A 208 31.35 -10.15 4.24
C LYS A 208 31.73 -10.79 5.58
N TYR A 209 30.79 -10.86 6.53
CA TYR A 209 31.00 -11.54 7.81
C TYR A 209 31.11 -13.08 7.69
N ARG A 210 30.68 -13.67 6.56
CA ARG A 210 30.79 -15.10 6.22
C ARG A 210 32.12 -15.48 5.56
N LEU A 211 33.01 -14.51 5.32
CA LEU A 211 34.34 -14.76 4.77
C LEU A 211 35.37 -14.79 5.91
N ALA A 212 36.11 -15.90 5.99
CA ALA A 212 37.06 -16.12 7.06
C ALA A 212 38.46 -16.46 6.54
N SER A 213 39.50 -15.93 7.20
CA SER A 213 40.87 -16.31 6.85
C SER A 213 41.22 -17.64 7.50
N MET A 214 41.87 -18.52 6.74
CA MET A 214 42.28 -19.84 7.20
C MET A 214 43.73 -19.84 7.68
N ILE A 215 44.01 -20.67 8.69
CA ILE A 215 45.35 -20.99 9.16
C ILE A 215 45.63 -22.46 8.84
N PHE A 216 46.81 -22.77 8.32
CA PHE A 216 47.16 -24.11 7.87
C PHE A 216 48.24 -24.72 8.77
N TYR A 217 48.11 -26.02 9.06
CA TYR A 217 49.04 -26.74 9.92
C TYR A 217 49.51 -28.04 9.27
N ASN A 218 50.77 -28.39 9.52
CA ASN A 218 51.33 -29.68 9.13
C ASN A 218 50.93 -30.79 10.13
N PRO A 219 51.24 -32.09 9.85
CA PRO A 219 50.88 -33.20 10.74
C PRO A 219 51.44 -33.10 12.16
N PHE A 220 52.48 -32.27 12.36
CA PHE A 220 53.10 -32.00 13.65
C PHE A 220 52.52 -30.77 14.35
N ASN A 221 51.35 -30.29 13.91
CA ASN A 221 50.63 -29.12 14.42
C ASN A 221 51.44 -27.80 14.38
N ARG A 222 52.40 -27.70 13.46
CA ARG A 222 53.14 -26.45 13.20
C ARG A 222 52.41 -25.67 12.12
N GLN A 223 52.20 -24.38 12.39
CA GLN A 223 51.60 -23.47 11.41
C GLN A 223 52.50 -23.35 10.17
N LEU A 224 51.90 -23.46 9.00
CA LEU A 224 52.53 -23.31 7.71
C LEU A 224 52.24 -21.92 7.15
N GLN A 225 53.27 -21.28 6.59
CA GLN A 225 53.11 -20.08 5.77
C GLN A 225 52.98 -20.51 4.32
N LEU A 226 51.82 -20.27 3.73
CA LEU A 226 51.58 -20.60 2.33
C LEU A 226 52.12 -19.49 1.42
N PRO A 227 52.66 -19.84 0.23
CA PRO A 227 52.99 -18.85 -0.78
C PRO A 227 51.79 -17.95 -1.12
N HIS A 228 52.05 -16.69 -1.46
CA HIS A 228 50.99 -15.68 -1.70
C HIS A 228 49.91 -16.14 -2.68
N TYR A 229 50.30 -16.69 -3.83
CA TYR A 229 49.38 -17.19 -4.85
C TYR A 229 48.47 -18.35 -4.36
N ILE A 230 48.96 -19.19 -3.45
CA ILE A 230 48.16 -20.25 -2.83
C ILE A 230 47.20 -19.64 -1.82
N ASN A 231 47.66 -18.67 -1.04
CA ASN A 231 46.85 -18.02 -0.04
C ASN A 231 45.68 -17.22 -0.66
N GLU A 232 45.86 -16.64 -1.84
CA GLU A 232 44.76 -16.01 -2.59
C GLU A 232 43.66 -17.02 -2.99
N ILE A 233 44.03 -18.25 -3.31
CA ILE A 233 43.09 -19.29 -3.76
C ILE A 233 42.45 -20.02 -2.58
N PHE A 234 43.24 -20.42 -1.58
CA PHE A 234 42.80 -21.29 -0.48
C PHE A 234 42.72 -20.61 0.87
N GLY A 235 43.32 -19.43 1.05
CA GLY A 235 43.43 -18.76 2.36
C GLY A 235 42.13 -18.14 2.88
N ILE A 236 41.06 -18.16 2.09
CA ILE A 236 39.74 -17.67 2.49
C ILE A 236 38.76 -18.85 2.47
N ALA A 237 38.10 -19.07 3.60
CA ALA A 237 36.97 -19.96 3.76
C ALA A 237 35.66 -19.18 3.55
N GLU A 238 34.82 -19.72 2.67
CA GLU A 238 33.43 -19.34 2.50
C GLU A 238 32.57 -20.14 3.49
N LEU A 239 32.15 -19.52 4.60
CA LEU A 239 31.38 -20.19 5.65
C LEU A 239 29.91 -20.33 5.23
N GLU A 240 29.63 -21.32 4.38
CA GLU A 240 28.29 -21.55 3.81
C GLU A 240 27.34 -22.36 4.72
N GLN A 241 27.81 -22.88 5.86
CA GLN A 241 26.98 -23.74 6.72
C GLN A 241 25.80 -22.98 7.33
N PRO A 242 24.69 -23.66 7.67
CA PRO A 242 23.65 -23.11 8.55
C PRO A 242 24.23 -22.44 9.80
N ILE A 243 23.63 -21.33 10.25
CA ILE A 243 24.11 -20.65 11.47
C ILE A 243 24.13 -21.58 12.69
N ALA A 244 23.17 -22.51 12.77
CA ALA A 244 23.07 -23.50 13.83
C ALA A 244 24.27 -24.46 13.90
N GLU A 245 24.97 -24.70 12.78
CA GLU A 245 26.20 -25.50 12.77
C GLU A 245 27.43 -24.70 13.19
N LEU A 246 27.40 -23.38 13.01
CA LEU A 246 28.50 -22.49 13.37
C LEU A 246 28.45 -22.05 14.84
N GLU A 247 27.26 -21.91 15.43
CA GLU A 247 27.10 -21.48 16.82
C GLU A 247 27.89 -22.32 17.85
N PRO A 248 27.90 -23.67 17.79
CA PRO A 248 28.69 -24.49 18.72
C PRO A 248 30.20 -24.26 18.59
N LEU A 249 30.66 -23.81 17.41
CA LEU A 249 32.08 -23.59 17.10
C LEU A 249 32.59 -22.24 17.60
N LYS A 250 31.71 -21.38 18.15
CA LYS A 250 32.03 -20.05 18.66
C LYS A 250 33.24 -20.01 19.59
N LYS A 251 33.43 -21.03 20.44
CA LYS A 251 34.55 -21.07 21.39
C LYS A 251 35.84 -21.61 20.79
N ASN A 252 35.74 -22.65 19.95
CA ASN A 252 36.90 -23.47 19.57
C ASN A 252 37.34 -23.24 18.12
N GLY A 253 36.57 -22.49 17.32
CA GLY A 253 36.79 -22.37 15.89
C GLY A 253 36.41 -23.63 15.13
N MET A 254 36.69 -23.64 13.83
CA MET A 254 36.43 -24.78 12.95
C MET A 254 37.76 -25.42 12.55
N MET A 255 37.83 -26.74 12.62
CA MET A 255 38.98 -27.52 12.15
C MET A 255 38.55 -28.41 11.00
N ILE A 256 39.24 -28.28 9.88
CA ILE A 256 39.01 -29.05 8.65
C ILE A 256 40.15 -30.04 8.53
N HIS A 257 39.81 -31.31 8.70
CA HIS A 257 40.70 -32.45 8.53
C HIS A 257 40.37 -33.16 7.22
N SER A 258 41.38 -33.74 6.57
CA SER A 258 41.22 -34.76 5.50
C SER A 258 40.06 -34.48 4.53
N SER A 259 40.13 -33.35 3.83
CA SER A 259 39.12 -32.95 2.85
C SER A 259 39.69 -32.95 1.43
N ALA A 260 38.84 -33.17 0.43
CA ALA A 260 39.22 -33.09 -0.99
C ALA A 260 39.90 -31.75 -1.34
N THR A 261 39.49 -30.66 -0.68
CA THR A 261 40.12 -29.33 -0.81
C THR A 261 41.56 -29.33 -0.31
N LEU A 262 41.85 -30.02 0.79
CA LEU A 262 43.22 -30.15 1.31
C LEU A 262 44.08 -31.05 0.42
N ASP A 263 43.49 -32.09 -0.16
CA ASP A 263 44.19 -32.95 -1.12
C ASP A 263 44.58 -32.17 -2.39
N GLU A 264 43.67 -31.35 -2.91
CA GLU A 264 43.92 -30.47 -4.05
C GLU A 264 44.97 -29.40 -3.74
N LEU A 265 44.89 -28.77 -2.56
CA LEU A 265 45.92 -27.84 -2.07
C LEU A 265 47.30 -28.49 -2.01
N ASN A 266 47.39 -29.68 -1.41
CA ASN A 266 48.64 -30.42 -1.30
C ASN A 266 49.20 -30.85 -2.66
N LYS A 267 48.32 -31.23 -3.60
CA LYS A 267 48.71 -31.53 -4.99
C LYS A 267 49.33 -30.30 -5.66
N MET A 268 48.68 -29.13 -5.59
CA MET A 268 49.20 -27.89 -6.16
C MET A 268 50.55 -27.47 -5.57
N LEU A 269 50.70 -27.61 -4.25
CA LEU A 269 51.95 -27.29 -3.56
C LEU A 269 53.10 -28.20 -3.98
N ARG A 270 52.85 -29.50 -4.21
CA ARG A 270 53.84 -30.47 -4.71
C ARG A 270 54.23 -30.19 -6.15
N GLU A 271 53.27 -29.94 -7.04
CA GLU A 271 53.52 -29.65 -8.46
C GLU A 271 54.39 -28.40 -8.67
N LYS A 272 54.31 -27.43 -7.74
CA LYS A 272 55.10 -26.19 -7.76
C LYS A 272 56.36 -26.24 -6.90
N GLY A 273 56.76 -27.43 -6.40
CA GLY A 273 57.99 -27.62 -5.63
C GLY A 273 58.04 -26.86 -4.30
N SER A 274 56.88 -26.48 -3.75
CA SER A 274 56.79 -25.61 -2.57
C SER A 274 56.80 -26.36 -1.23
N LEU A 275 56.77 -27.70 -1.24
CA LEU A 275 56.76 -28.52 -0.02
C LEU A 275 57.65 -29.78 -0.15
N ASN A 276 58.31 -30.16 0.95
CA ASN A 276 58.97 -31.46 1.12
C ASN A 276 57.95 -32.54 1.52
N GLU A 277 58.28 -33.84 1.40
CA GLU A 277 57.36 -34.96 1.70
C GLU A 277 56.77 -34.93 3.12
N ASP A 278 57.51 -34.40 4.10
CA ASP A 278 57.08 -34.27 5.52
C ASP A 278 56.34 -32.95 5.85
N SER A 279 56.16 -32.07 4.87
CA SER A 279 55.68 -30.69 5.05
C SER A 279 54.31 -30.43 4.41
N PHE A 280 53.44 -31.43 4.31
CA PHE A 280 52.11 -31.22 3.73
C PHE A 280 51.11 -30.56 4.69
N VAL A 281 50.08 -29.94 4.14
CA VAL A 281 48.98 -29.35 4.91
C VAL A 281 48.06 -30.47 5.38
N SER A 282 47.99 -30.67 6.70
CA SER A 282 47.16 -31.72 7.31
C SER A 282 45.84 -31.19 7.87
N ILE A 283 45.84 -29.92 8.29
CA ILE A 283 44.70 -29.27 8.92
C ILE A 283 44.60 -27.85 8.37
N ALA A 284 43.38 -27.43 8.06
CA ALA A 284 43.06 -26.02 7.94
C ALA A 284 42.10 -25.61 9.06
N SER A 285 42.35 -24.46 9.67
CA SER A 285 41.59 -23.95 10.80
C SER A 285 40.97 -22.61 10.45
N VAL A 286 39.69 -22.44 10.80
CA VAL A 286 39.06 -21.14 10.88
C VAL A 286 39.05 -20.72 12.36
N PRO A 287 39.79 -19.66 12.72
CA PRO A 287 39.85 -19.21 14.11
C PRO A 287 38.48 -18.77 14.65
N ASN A 288 38.28 -18.93 15.96
CA ASN A 288 37.01 -18.68 16.64
C ASN A 288 36.47 -17.25 16.48
N ASN A 289 37.35 -16.24 16.41
CA ASN A 289 36.97 -14.84 16.20
C ASN A 289 36.24 -14.60 14.86
N TYR A 290 36.48 -15.43 13.83
CA TYR A 290 35.71 -15.37 12.59
C TYR A 290 34.33 -15.99 12.75
N ILE A 291 34.20 -17.06 13.54
CA ILE A 291 32.90 -17.64 13.88
C ILE A 291 32.07 -16.64 14.71
N ASP A 292 32.69 -16.00 15.70
CA ASP A 292 32.10 -14.88 16.45
C ASP A 292 31.62 -13.75 15.53
N ARG A 293 32.42 -13.42 14.51
CA ARG A 293 32.06 -12.39 13.52
C ARG A 293 30.83 -12.78 12.71
N VAL A 294 30.69 -14.04 12.30
CA VAL A 294 29.49 -14.51 11.61
C VAL A 294 28.27 -14.33 12.53
N ILE A 295 28.34 -14.84 13.75
CA ILE A 295 27.22 -14.79 14.70
C ILE A 295 26.80 -13.33 14.97
N ASN A 296 27.76 -12.44 15.22
CA ASN A 296 27.49 -11.02 15.41
C ASN A 296 26.97 -10.33 14.13
N GLY A 297 27.45 -10.75 12.96
CA GLY A 297 26.97 -10.26 11.67
C GLY A 297 25.50 -10.61 11.42
N VAL A 298 25.11 -11.86 11.70
CA VAL A 298 23.71 -12.30 11.64
C VAL A 298 22.87 -11.55 12.67
N LYS A 299 23.36 -11.43 13.91
CA LYS A 299 22.69 -10.67 14.98
C LYS A 299 22.41 -9.21 14.57
N ASN A 300 23.40 -8.54 14.00
CA ASN A 300 23.25 -7.16 13.53
C ASN A 300 22.24 -7.05 12.39
N ARG A 301 22.27 -7.99 11.44
CA ARG A 301 21.31 -8.02 10.33
C ARG A 301 19.87 -8.25 10.80
N ILE A 302 19.69 -9.10 11.82
CA ILE A 302 18.38 -9.26 12.47
C ILE A 302 17.95 -7.95 13.14
N HIS A 303 18.85 -7.26 13.84
CA HIS A 303 18.56 -5.96 14.44
C HIS A 303 18.10 -4.93 13.39
N GLU A 304 18.85 -4.79 12.30
CA GLU A 304 18.51 -3.88 11.18
C GLU A 304 17.13 -4.22 10.61
N PHE A 305 16.87 -5.50 10.33
CA PHE A 305 15.57 -5.97 9.86
C PHE A 305 14.43 -5.61 10.84
N LEU A 306 14.59 -5.84 12.14
CA LEU A 306 13.55 -5.54 13.12
C LEU A 306 13.30 -4.05 13.26
N ASP A 307 14.36 -3.24 13.22
CA ASP A 307 14.26 -1.79 13.30
C ASP A 307 13.51 -1.23 12.08
N GLU A 308 13.81 -1.72 10.87
CA GLU A 308 13.07 -1.37 9.66
C GLU A 308 11.57 -1.71 9.77
N ILE A 309 11.24 -2.94 10.17
CA ILE A 309 9.85 -3.37 10.32
C ILE A 309 9.11 -2.56 11.39
N ILE A 310 9.74 -2.29 12.54
CA ILE A 310 9.11 -1.49 13.60
C ILE A 310 8.87 -0.07 13.10
N LEU A 311 9.85 0.56 12.46
CA LEU A 311 9.70 1.92 11.94
C LEU A 311 8.59 2.00 10.89
N GLU A 312 8.56 1.05 9.95
CA GLU A 312 7.53 0.99 8.91
C GLU A 312 6.12 0.81 9.52
N LEU A 313 5.98 -0.11 10.46
CA LEU A 313 4.68 -0.41 11.06
C LEU A 313 4.20 0.66 12.06
N GLU A 314 5.10 1.32 12.78
CA GLU A 314 4.72 2.37 13.74
C GLU A 314 4.52 3.74 13.09
N TYR A 315 5.39 4.11 12.14
CA TYR A 315 5.44 5.48 11.64
C TYR A 315 5.06 5.59 10.17
N GLY A 316 5.10 4.49 9.40
CA GLY A 316 4.75 4.49 7.98
C GLY A 316 3.28 4.86 7.72
N LYS A 317 2.39 4.56 8.67
CA LYS A 317 0.94 4.82 8.54
C LYS A 317 0.50 6.17 9.09
N ILE A 318 1.30 6.86 9.89
CA ILE A 318 0.87 8.10 10.57
C ILE A 318 0.41 9.19 9.58
N PRO A 319 1.16 9.51 8.50
CA PRO A 319 0.71 10.53 7.55
C PRO A 319 -0.54 10.10 6.77
N GLU A 320 -0.64 8.81 6.43
CA GLU A 320 -1.80 8.25 5.75
C GLU A 320 -3.03 8.28 6.65
N GLU A 321 -2.90 7.93 7.93
CA GLU A 321 -3.98 7.95 8.93
C GLU A 321 -4.47 9.38 9.23
N ILE A 322 -3.54 10.33 9.40
CA ILE A 322 -3.89 11.74 9.61
C ILE A 322 -4.68 12.28 8.41
N PHE A 323 -4.19 12.04 7.19
CA PHE A 323 -4.90 12.50 5.99
C PHE A 323 -6.24 11.77 5.81
N SER A 324 -6.27 10.45 6.04
CA SER A 324 -7.49 9.63 5.97
C SER A 324 -8.54 10.06 6.99
N GLN A 325 -8.13 10.50 8.17
CA GLN A 325 -9.03 11.07 9.17
C GLN A 325 -9.65 12.37 8.66
N ILE A 326 -8.83 13.33 8.22
CA ILE A 326 -9.30 14.62 7.68
C ILE A 326 -10.26 14.40 6.51
N ARG A 327 -9.89 13.50 5.58
CA ARG A 327 -10.73 13.14 4.44
C ARG A 327 -12.10 12.62 4.89
N ARG A 328 -12.15 11.64 5.81
CA ARG A 328 -13.42 11.08 6.30
C ARG A 328 -14.30 12.13 6.95
N GLU A 329 -13.72 13.03 7.73
CA GLU A 329 -14.46 14.13 8.37
C GLU A 329 -15.05 15.10 7.32
N VAL A 330 -14.27 15.45 6.29
CA VAL A 330 -14.72 16.31 5.17
C VAL A 330 -15.82 15.62 4.36
N ASP A 331 -15.59 14.38 3.93
CA ASP A 331 -16.53 13.60 3.12
C ASP A 331 -17.86 13.43 3.86
N HIS A 332 -17.82 13.11 5.16
CA HIS A 332 -19.04 12.98 5.96
C HIS A 332 -19.84 14.29 6.02
N LYS A 333 -19.18 15.43 6.26
CA LYS A 333 -19.85 16.74 6.31
C LYS A 333 -20.41 17.15 4.95
N LEU A 334 -19.67 16.91 3.88
CA LEU A 334 -20.11 17.26 2.53
C LEU A 334 -21.26 16.38 2.03
N THR A 335 -21.46 15.17 2.56
CA THR A 335 -22.51 14.24 2.09
C THR A 335 -23.89 14.86 2.30
N THR A 336 -24.04 15.63 3.38
CA THR A 336 -25.28 16.34 3.66
C THR A 336 -25.26 17.76 3.10
N LEU A 337 -24.11 18.43 3.16
CA LEU A 337 -24.01 19.85 2.84
C LEU A 337 -23.93 20.13 1.33
N CYS A 338 -23.08 19.41 0.60
CA CYS A 338 -22.83 19.63 -0.83
C CYS A 338 -22.49 18.32 -1.55
N PRO A 339 -23.49 17.48 -1.88
CA PRO A 339 -23.27 16.18 -2.54
C PRO A 339 -22.48 16.29 -3.85
N GLY A 340 -22.75 17.33 -4.65
CA GLY A 340 -22.04 17.56 -5.92
C GLY A 340 -20.55 17.91 -5.76
N ALA A 341 -20.12 18.38 -4.58
CA ALA A 341 -18.71 18.59 -4.28
C ALA A 341 -17.99 17.26 -3.98
N ILE A 342 -18.64 16.32 -3.28
CA ILE A 342 -18.10 14.97 -3.05
C ILE A 342 -17.92 14.22 -4.35
N GLU A 343 -18.93 14.27 -5.22
CA GLU A 343 -18.87 13.66 -6.55
C GLU A 343 -17.58 14.05 -7.27
N LYS A 344 -17.34 15.37 -7.36
CA LYS A 344 -16.16 15.92 -8.03
C LYS A 344 -14.87 15.53 -7.32
N LEU A 345 -14.83 15.53 -5.98
CA LEU A 345 -13.65 15.10 -5.21
C LEU A 345 -13.33 13.63 -5.42
N THR A 346 -14.36 12.78 -5.47
CA THR A 346 -14.25 11.33 -5.69
C THR A 346 -13.71 11.03 -7.08
N ILE A 347 -14.30 11.62 -8.12
CA ILE A 347 -13.81 11.53 -9.51
C ILE A 347 -12.36 12.03 -9.62
N THR A 348 -12.03 13.14 -8.94
CA THR A 348 -10.68 13.71 -8.98
C THR A 348 -9.65 12.81 -8.31
N TYR A 349 -10.01 12.24 -7.15
CA TYR A 349 -9.19 11.24 -6.48
C TYR A 349 -9.00 10.02 -7.39
N GLU A 350 -10.05 9.63 -8.11
CA GLU A 350 -10.00 8.49 -8.99
C GLU A 350 -9.05 8.61 -10.16
N GLN A 351 -9.12 9.77 -10.79
CA GLN A 351 -8.25 10.21 -11.84
C GLN A 351 -6.76 10.21 -11.45
N LEU A 352 -6.43 10.46 -10.17
CA LEU A 352 -5.05 10.40 -9.68
C LEU A 352 -4.51 8.97 -9.54
N SER A 353 -5.38 8.01 -9.27
CA SER A 353 -4.98 6.61 -9.09
C SER A 353 -4.72 5.89 -10.41
N LEU A 354 -5.27 6.40 -11.52
CA LEU A 354 -5.01 5.92 -12.86
C LEU A 354 -3.62 6.39 -13.34
N ASP A 355 -2.61 5.52 -13.16
CA ASP A 355 -1.27 5.73 -13.71
C ASP A 355 -1.36 5.71 -15.25
N LYS A 356 -1.44 6.88 -15.94
CA LYS A 356 -0.86 7.16 -17.30
C LYS A 356 -1.45 8.34 -18.13
N ASN A 357 -2.07 9.38 -17.58
CA ASN A 357 -2.50 10.51 -18.44
C ASN A 357 -2.16 11.92 -17.91
N PRO A 358 -1.15 12.61 -18.46
CA PRO A 358 -0.82 13.99 -18.13
C PRO A 358 -1.95 15.01 -18.35
N GLU A 359 -2.86 14.77 -19.30
CA GLU A 359 -4.01 15.65 -19.54
C GLU A 359 -5.03 15.57 -18.40
N ILE A 360 -5.20 14.38 -17.81
CA ILE A 360 -6.05 14.16 -16.64
C ILE A 360 -5.55 14.97 -15.45
N TYR A 361 -4.24 15.02 -15.23
CA TYR A 361 -3.65 15.77 -14.13
C TYR A 361 -3.98 17.28 -14.23
N SER A 362 -3.90 17.89 -15.42
CA SER A 362 -4.25 19.30 -15.60
C SER A 362 -5.71 19.61 -15.27
N GLN A 363 -6.62 18.64 -15.45
CA GLN A 363 -8.04 18.78 -15.10
C GLN A 363 -8.27 18.75 -13.58
N VAL A 364 -7.46 18.00 -12.82
CA VAL A 364 -7.57 17.88 -11.36
C VAL A 364 -7.56 19.26 -10.66
N ALA A 365 -6.66 20.16 -11.05
CA ALA A 365 -6.58 21.50 -10.46
C ALA A 365 -7.82 22.36 -10.73
N ALA A 366 -8.40 22.24 -11.93
CA ALA A 366 -9.62 22.92 -12.30
C ALA A 366 -10.82 22.39 -11.50
N THR A 367 -10.90 21.06 -11.33
CA THR A 367 -11.96 20.42 -10.54
C THR A 367 -11.86 20.79 -9.06
N CYS A 368 -10.65 20.80 -8.48
CA CYS A 368 -10.43 21.27 -7.10
C CYS A 368 -10.97 22.70 -6.87
N ARG A 369 -10.75 23.61 -7.83
CA ARG A 369 -11.32 24.97 -7.77
C ARG A 369 -12.85 24.97 -7.84
N ARG A 370 -13.43 24.12 -8.69
CA ARG A 370 -14.90 23.98 -8.80
C ARG A 370 -15.51 23.46 -7.51
N VAL A 371 -14.89 22.47 -6.88
CA VAL A 371 -15.32 21.95 -5.56
C VAL A 371 -15.37 23.07 -4.52
N ILE A 372 -14.33 23.90 -4.43
CA ILE A 372 -14.30 25.05 -3.50
C ILE A 372 -15.43 26.03 -3.82
N LYS A 373 -15.72 26.28 -5.11
CA LYS A 373 -16.85 27.12 -5.53
C LYS A 373 -18.20 26.50 -5.14
N ASP A 374 -18.42 25.21 -5.36
CA ASP A 374 -19.68 24.55 -5.01
C ASP A 374 -19.96 24.64 -3.51
N VAL A 375 -18.92 24.45 -2.69
CA VAL A 375 -19.02 24.64 -1.25
C VAL A 375 -19.33 26.11 -0.91
N ALA A 376 -18.67 27.07 -1.58
CA ALA A 376 -19.01 28.49 -1.41
C ALA A 376 -20.48 28.78 -1.74
N ASP A 377 -21.02 28.19 -2.81
CA ASP A 377 -22.40 28.37 -3.26
C ASP A 377 -23.42 27.87 -2.23
N VAL A 378 -23.07 26.82 -1.46
CA VAL A 378 -23.89 26.35 -0.35
C VAL A 378 -23.73 27.19 0.91
N LEU A 379 -22.49 27.52 1.29
CA LEU A 379 -22.20 28.25 2.53
C LEU A 379 -22.72 29.70 2.48
N TYR A 380 -22.59 30.34 1.32
CA TYR A 380 -23.02 31.71 1.07
C TYR A 380 -23.36 31.87 -0.42
N PRO A 381 -24.64 31.74 -0.79
CA PRO A 381 -25.07 31.87 -2.18
C PRO A 381 -24.64 33.20 -2.82
N PRO A 382 -24.45 33.26 -4.14
CA PRO A 382 -24.18 34.52 -4.83
C PRO A 382 -25.27 35.57 -4.54
N THR A 383 -24.84 36.78 -4.20
CA THR A 383 -25.77 37.91 -3.93
C THR A 383 -25.31 39.16 -4.67
N THR A 384 -26.23 40.10 -4.88
CA THR A 384 -25.90 41.45 -5.34
C THR A 384 -25.45 42.37 -4.21
N ASP A 385 -25.46 41.86 -2.97
CA ASP A 385 -25.12 42.63 -1.79
C ASP A 385 -23.62 42.89 -1.72
N VAL A 386 -23.27 44.01 -1.10
CA VAL A 386 -21.89 44.46 -0.94
C VAL A 386 -21.55 44.38 0.54
N SER A 387 -20.64 43.48 0.90
CA SER A 387 -20.05 43.49 2.25
C SER A 387 -18.95 44.55 2.32
N HIS A 388 -18.57 44.94 3.53
CA HIS A 388 -17.49 45.91 3.74
C HIS A 388 -16.33 45.28 4.51
N SER A 389 -15.11 45.55 4.06
CA SER A 389 -13.91 45.23 4.84
C SER A 389 -13.85 46.08 6.12
N GLU A 390 -12.97 45.71 7.06
CA GLU A 390 -12.70 46.52 8.28
C GLU A 390 -12.29 47.97 7.96
N ASN A 391 -11.71 48.19 6.78
CA ASN A 391 -11.31 49.51 6.28
C ASN A 391 -12.40 50.20 5.43
N GLY A 392 -13.64 49.70 5.45
CA GLY A 392 -14.79 50.27 4.73
C GLY A 392 -14.85 50.00 3.22
N LYS A 393 -13.83 49.35 2.64
CA LYS A 393 -13.81 49.02 1.20
C LYS A 393 -14.93 48.04 0.83
N PRO A 394 -15.70 48.29 -0.24
CA PRO A 394 -16.73 47.37 -0.71
C PRO A 394 -16.14 46.05 -1.21
N ILE A 395 -16.76 44.94 -0.82
CA ILE A 395 -16.43 43.56 -1.17
C ILE A 395 -17.62 43.00 -1.94
N GLN A 396 -17.39 42.68 -3.22
CA GLN A 396 -18.38 42.03 -4.06
C GLN A 396 -18.53 40.56 -3.69
N LEU A 397 -19.78 40.10 -3.65
CA LEU A 397 -20.20 38.73 -3.29
C LEU A 397 -20.98 38.06 -4.45
N ASP A 398 -20.66 38.42 -5.69
CA ASP A 398 -21.24 37.79 -6.88
C ASP A 398 -20.69 36.36 -7.11
N ASP A 399 -21.25 35.66 -8.11
CA ASP A 399 -20.91 34.26 -8.42
C ASP A 399 -19.40 34.05 -8.66
N THR A 400 -18.73 35.04 -9.27
CA THR A 400 -17.30 34.97 -9.58
C THR A 400 -16.41 35.15 -8.36
N LYS A 401 -16.95 35.66 -7.24
CA LYS A 401 -16.22 35.99 -6.00
C LYS A 401 -16.38 34.93 -4.90
N PHE A 402 -16.33 33.65 -5.26
CA PHE A 402 -16.49 32.53 -4.30
C PHE A 402 -15.52 32.60 -3.09
N LYS A 403 -14.29 33.11 -3.28
CA LYS A 403 -13.35 33.39 -2.18
C LYS A 403 -13.95 34.34 -1.15
N ASN A 404 -14.46 35.48 -1.60
CA ASN A 404 -15.03 36.49 -0.70
C ASN A 404 -16.25 35.94 0.03
N ARG A 405 -17.06 35.13 -0.67
CA ARG A 405 -18.25 34.47 -0.11
C ARG A 405 -17.91 33.49 1.01
N ILE A 406 -16.87 32.65 0.84
CA ILE A 406 -16.40 31.77 1.91
C ILE A 406 -15.89 32.59 3.10
N LEU A 407 -15.06 33.61 2.86
CA LEU A 407 -14.56 34.44 3.96
C LEU A 407 -15.69 35.14 4.72
N GLU A 408 -16.74 35.58 4.03
CA GLU A 408 -17.90 36.17 4.66
C GLU A 408 -18.69 35.14 5.50
N ALA A 409 -18.90 33.93 4.96
CA ALA A 409 -19.51 32.83 5.72
C ALA A 409 -18.73 32.51 7.00
N MET A 410 -17.39 32.48 6.91
CA MET A 410 -16.51 32.22 8.05
C MET A 410 -16.54 33.36 9.07
N LYS A 411 -16.59 34.62 8.64
CA LYS A 411 -16.73 35.77 9.57
C LYS A 411 -17.99 35.67 10.42
N LEU A 412 -19.08 35.14 9.85
CA LEU A 412 -20.36 34.96 10.54
C LEU A 412 -20.37 33.71 11.46
N SER A 413 -19.54 32.73 11.17
CA SER A 413 -19.50 31.44 11.89
C SER A 413 -18.43 31.36 12.98
N ILE A 414 -17.39 32.20 12.90
CA ILE A 414 -16.27 32.23 13.83
C ILE A 414 -16.39 33.47 14.73
N ASP A 415 -16.17 33.32 16.04
CA ASP A 415 -16.14 34.46 16.96
C ASP A 415 -14.72 35.04 17.10
N SER A 416 -13.70 34.18 17.19
CA SER A 416 -12.31 34.59 17.41
C SER A 416 -11.71 35.29 16.20
N ASN A 417 -11.17 36.49 16.42
CA ASN A 417 -10.48 37.22 15.36
C ASN A 417 -9.20 36.51 14.88
N THR A 418 -8.51 35.81 15.78
CA THR A 418 -7.30 35.05 15.45
C THR A 418 -7.61 33.89 14.50
N GLU A 419 -8.71 33.19 14.73
CA GLU A 419 -9.17 32.09 13.87
C GLU A 419 -9.62 32.61 12.49
N LYS A 420 -10.30 33.76 12.44
CA LYS A 420 -10.65 34.44 11.17
C LYS A 420 -9.40 34.76 10.34
N ILE A 421 -8.37 35.33 10.97
CA ILE A 421 -7.10 35.67 10.32
C ILE A 421 -6.41 34.40 9.80
N PHE A 422 -6.39 33.34 10.61
CA PHE A 422 -5.79 32.05 10.23
C PHE A 422 -6.47 31.47 8.98
N ILE A 423 -7.80 31.31 9.00
CA ILE A 423 -8.57 30.76 7.87
C ILE A 423 -8.43 31.62 6.62
N SER A 424 -8.47 32.95 6.76
CA SER A 424 -8.26 33.86 5.63
C SER A 424 -6.89 33.71 4.97
N SER A 425 -5.85 33.50 5.79
CA SER A 425 -4.49 33.31 5.32
C SER A 425 -4.33 31.97 4.60
N MET A 426 -4.86 30.91 5.19
CA MET A 426 -4.85 29.56 4.62
C MET A 426 -5.62 29.50 3.30
N PHE A 427 -6.84 30.07 3.26
CA PHE A 427 -7.63 30.16 2.03
C PHE A 427 -6.88 30.90 0.93
N SER A 428 -6.28 32.05 1.27
CA SER A 428 -5.51 32.85 0.31
C SER A 428 -4.33 32.08 -0.25
N TYR A 429 -3.60 31.34 0.59
CA TYR A 429 -2.52 30.48 0.15
C TYR A 429 -3.00 29.38 -0.80
N VAL A 430 -4.05 28.64 -0.44
CA VAL A 430 -4.55 27.52 -1.26
C VAL A 430 -5.13 28.03 -2.58
N ASP A 431 -5.87 29.14 -2.58
CA ASP A 431 -6.38 29.75 -3.81
C ASP A 431 -5.24 30.21 -4.73
N GLU A 432 -4.23 30.89 -4.20
CA GLU A 432 -3.06 31.30 -4.98
C GLU A 432 -2.29 30.09 -5.52
N PHE A 433 -2.10 29.06 -4.70
CA PHE A 433 -1.46 27.80 -5.08
C PHE A 433 -2.23 27.10 -6.22
N LEU A 434 -3.54 26.90 -6.07
CA LEU A 434 -4.38 26.29 -7.11
C LEU A 434 -4.44 27.17 -8.37
N SER A 435 -4.38 28.49 -8.24
CA SER A 435 -4.34 29.43 -9.39
C SER A 435 -3.03 29.27 -10.15
N GLY A 436 -1.93 29.23 -9.40
CA GLY A 436 -0.57 29.07 -9.91
C GLY A 436 -0.44 27.75 -10.66
N ILE A 437 -0.90 26.66 -10.06
CA ILE A 437 -0.92 25.34 -10.70
C ILE A 437 -1.80 25.33 -11.96
N TYR A 438 -3.03 25.85 -11.89
CA TYR A 438 -3.91 25.86 -13.06
C TYR A 438 -3.29 26.64 -14.24
N ARG A 439 -2.68 27.79 -13.96
CA ARG A 439 -1.95 28.59 -14.97
C ARG A 439 -0.71 27.88 -15.49
N TYR A 440 0.00 27.16 -14.63
CA TYR A 440 1.18 26.36 -15.00
C TYR A 440 0.78 25.20 -15.93
N ALA A 441 -0.29 24.48 -15.60
CA ALA A 441 -0.85 23.39 -16.40
C ALA A 441 -1.40 23.87 -17.76
N SER A 442 -1.97 25.07 -17.82
CA SER A 442 -2.59 25.63 -19.03
C SER A 442 -1.60 26.21 -20.05
N LYS A 443 -0.30 26.27 -19.75
CA LYS A 443 0.70 26.99 -20.56
C LYS A 443 1.36 26.20 -21.69
N GLY A 444 0.99 24.93 -21.91
CA GLY A 444 1.24 24.18 -23.15
C GLY A 444 2.69 23.82 -23.50
N ASP A 445 3.66 24.68 -23.19
CA ASP A 445 5.04 24.54 -23.65
C ASP A 445 6.02 24.45 -22.46
N HIS A 446 6.67 23.29 -22.38
CA HIS A 446 7.84 22.91 -21.55
C HIS A 446 7.64 22.56 -20.07
N ALA A 447 6.43 22.64 -19.51
CA ALA A 447 6.13 22.26 -18.13
C ALA A 447 5.30 20.97 -18.05
N LYS A 448 5.93 19.83 -17.72
CA LYS A 448 5.19 18.57 -17.50
C LYS A 448 4.51 18.62 -16.13
N PHE A 449 3.23 18.99 -16.12
CA PHE A 449 2.36 18.82 -14.95
C PHE A 449 2.28 17.33 -14.61
N ASN A 450 2.79 16.94 -13.44
CA ASN A 450 2.98 15.54 -13.08
C ASN A 450 1.98 15.09 -12.02
N LYS A 451 1.95 13.77 -11.77
CA LYS A 451 1.09 13.15 -10.76
C LYS A 451 1.26 13.78 -9.38
N THR A 452 2.50 14.09 -8.98
CA THR A 452 2.81 14.71 -7.68
C THR A 452 2.15 16.08 -7.56
N ASP A 453 2.17 16.90 -8.60
CA ASP A 453 1.53 18.22 -8.58
C ASP A 453 0.00 18.10 -8.47
N ALA A 454 -0.59 17.14 -9.17
CA ALA A 454 -2.02 16.84 -9.12
C ALA A 454 -2.45 16.29 -7.75
N THR A 455 -1.67 15.38 -7.16
CA THR A 455 -1.87 14.88 -5.79
C THR A 455 -1.87 16.02 -4.79
N ARG A 456 -0.95 16.98 -4.94
CA ARG A 456 -0.89 18.15 -4.05
C ARG A 456 -2.17 19.00 -4.13
N CYS A 457 -2.74 19.21 -5.32
CA CYS A 457 -4.01 19.93 -5.45
C CYS A 457 -5.12 19.29 -4.60
N VAL A 458 -5.25 17.97 -4.65
CA VAL A 458 -6.27 17.24 -3.88
C VAL A 458 -6.00 17.34 -2.38
N VAL A 459 -4.76 17.11 -1.94
CA VAL A 459 -4.39 17.21 -0.53
C VAL A 459 -4.71 18.60 0.04
N TYR A 460 -4.26 19.67 -0.61
CA TYR A 460 -4.53 21.03 -0.13
C TYR A 460 -6.01 21.39 -0.17
N THR A 461 -6.78 20.83 -1.11
CA THR A 461 -8.22 21.04 -1.16
C THR A 461 -8.91 20.37 0.04
N TYR A 462 -8.57 19.13 0.36
CA TYR A 462 -9.10 18.45 1.55
C TYR A 462 -8.73 19.17 2.84
N LEU A 463 -7.48 19.63 2.98
CA LEU A 463 -7.07 20.40 4.15
C LEU A 463 -7.90 21.69 4.29
N LEU A 464 -8.03 22.45 3.20
CA LEU A 464 -8.83 23.68 3.18
C LEU A 464 -10.30 23.44 3.56
N LEU A 465 -10.91 22.42 2.96
CA LEU A 465 -12.29 22.07 3.26
C LEU A 465 -12.44 21.57 4.69
N GLY A 466 -11.47 20.82 5.21
CA GLY A 466 -11.42 20.39 6.60
C GLY A 466 -11.53 21.58 7.55
N ASP A 467 -10.70 22.60 7.33
CA ASP A 467 -10.71 23.81 8.15
C ASP A 467 -12.01 24.62 7.97
N ILE A 468 -12.47 24.87 6.74
CA ILE A 468 -13.74 25.58 6.48
C ILE A 468 -14.92 24.89 7.18
N LEU A 469 -15.04 23.58 7.00
CA LEU A 469 -16.16 22.79 7.52
C LEU A 469 -16.02 22.49 9.01
N HIS A 470 -14.83 22.62 9.59
CA HIS A 470 -14.63 22.54 11.04
C HIS A 470 -15.38 23.67 11.75
N TYR A 471 -15.24 24.90 11.27
CA TYR A 471 -15.88 26.08 11.85
C TYR A 471 -17.33 26.28 11.41
N TYR A 472 -17.72 25.70 10.27
CA TYR A 472 -19.12 25.72 9.85
C TYR A 472 -19.93 24.67 10.61
N THR A 473 -20.36 25.01 11.82
CA THR A 473 -21.35 24.20 12.55
C THR A 473 -22.73 24.39 11.94
N VAL A 474 -23.39 23.30 11.59
CA VAL A 474 -24.80 23.27 11.17
C VAL A 474 -25.70 23.55 12.40
N ASP A 475 -25.56 24.75 12.96
CA ASP A 475 -26.58 25.27 13.86
C ASP A 475 -27.71 25.78 12.98
N LYS A 476 -28.84 25.07 13.03
CA LYS A 476 -30.09 25.38 12.30
C LYS A 476 -30.55 26.84 12.45
N THR A 477 -30.02 27.56 13.43
CA THR A 477 -30.22 29.00 13.68
C THR A 477 -29.55 29.93 12.67
N ASN A 478 -28.49 29.52 11.94
CA ASN A 478 -27.83 30.40 10.97
C ASN A 478 -28.50 30.44 9.59
N LEU A 479 -29.28 29.42 9.22
CA LEU A 479 -30.08 29.43 7.99
C LEU A 479 -31.22 30.45 8.02
N GLU A 480 -31.67 30.86 9.22
CA GLU A 480 -32.67 31.93 9.38
C GLU A 480 -32.08 33.34 9.33
N LYS A 481 -30.76 33.49 9.48
CA LYS A 481 -30.08 34.79 9.37
C LYS A 481 -29.64 35.14 7.94
N ILE A 482 -29.68 34.17 7.03
CA ILE A 482 -29.26 34.30 5.62
C ILE A 482 -30.47 34.40 4.67
N LYS A 483 -31.70 34.37 5.20
CA LYS A 483 -32.92 34.79 4.50
C LYS A 483 -33.31 36.20 4.93
#